data_AF-A0A3S1CGE7-F1
#
_entry.id   AF-A0A3S1CGE7-F1
#
_cell.length_a   1.000
_cell.length_b   1.000
_cell.length_c   1.000
_cell.angle_alpha   90.00
_cell.angle_beta   90.00
_cell.angle_gamma   90.00
#
_symmetry.space_group_name_H-M   'P 1'
#
loop_
_entity.id
_entity.type
_entity.pdbx_description
1 polymer ?
#
loop_
_entity_poly.entity_id
_entity_poly.type
_entity_poly.pdbx_seq_one_letter_code
_entity_poly.pdbx_strand_id
1 'polypeptide(L)'
;MNAKMLAITAFASLMGIASASHAQTGTVRGNYVGCITEEALDQATQAAVKKDERLFNSLMGKQCIPISGQQFSILDRGFIRSKIRVYVGNNHIDLYTPSEATH
;
A
#
# COMPACT_ATOMS: atom_id res chain seq x y z
N MET A 1 70.01 -5.38 -0.78
CA MET A 1 69.35 -6.66 -1.14
C MET A 1 68.14 -6.80 -0.23
N ASN A 2 66.99 -6.22 -0.58
CA ASN A 2 65.93 -6.66 -1.50
C ASN A 2 64.87 -7.56 -0.83
N ALA A 3 63.70 -6.97 -0.56
CA ALA A 3 62.33 -7.50 -0.78
C ALA A 3 61.39 -6.80 0.21
N LYS A 4 60.76 -5.67 -0.17
CA LYS A 4 59.42 -5.60 -0.79
C LYS A 4 58.35 -6.42 -0.04
N MET A 5 57.45 -5.65 0.59
CA MET A 5 56.00 -5.72 0.35
C MET A 5 55.25 -6.96 0.86
N LEU A 6 54.50 -6.78 1.96
CA LEU A 6 53.27 -7.52 2.23
C LEU A 6 52.25 -6.55 2.84
N ALA A 7 51.30 -6.15 2.01
CA ALA A 7 50.06 -5.47 2.38
C ALA A 7 49.02 -6.50 2.90
N ILE A 8 47.77 -6.05 3.10
CA ILE A 8 46.52 -6.85 3.25
C ILE A 8 46.17 -7.09 4.74
N THR A 9 45.02 -6.69 5.32
CA THR A 9 43.75 -6.12 4.86
C THR A 9 43.13 -5.43 6.08
N ALA A 10 42.74 -4.15 6.00
CA ALA A 10 41.82 -3.58 6.98
C ALA A 10 40.40 -4.04 6.61
N PHE A 11 39.83 -4.92 7.43
CA PHE A 11 38.43 -5.34 7.37
C PHE A 11 37.54 -4.14 7.74
N ALA A 12 37.32 -3.23 6.79
CA ALA A 12 36.33 -2.18 6.90
C ALA A 12 34.94 -2.80 6.65
N SER A 13 34.42 -3.46 7.68
CA SER A 13 33.03 -3.90 7.75
C SER A 13 32.15 -2.66 7.82
N LEU A 14 31.89 -2.03 6.67
CA LEU A 14 30.75 -1.14 6.51
C LEU A 14 29.50 -2.02 6.69
N MET A 15 29.08 -2.16 7.94
CA MET A 15 27.72 -2.58 8.27
C MET A 15 26.81 -1.49 7.74
N GLY A 16 26.41 -1.63 6.48
CA GLY A 16 25.33 -0.89 5.88
C GLY A 16 24.10 -1.15 6.71
N ILE A 17 23.74 -0.18 7.54
CA ILE A 17 22.47 -0.16 8.26
C ILE A 17 21.42 0.05 7.18
N ALA A 18 20.96 -1.04 6.58
CA ALA A 18 19.84 -1.01 5.67
C ALA A 18 18.64 -0.54 6.51
N SER A 19 18.23 0.70 6.31
CA SER A 19 16.98 1.24 6.86
C SER A 19 15.83 0.42 6.29
N ALA A 20 15.44 -0.63 7.00
CA ALA A 20 14.21 -1.35 6.73
C ALA A 20 13.06 -0.38 7.00
N SER A 21 12.58 0.29 5.94
CA SER A 21 11.29 0.99 5.98
C SER A 21 10.25 -0.06 6.32
N HIS A 22 9.74 -0.02 7.55
CA HIS A 22 8.70 -0.94 8.00
C HIS A 22 7.43 -0.52 7.27
N ALA A 23 7.07 -1.24 6.21
CA ALA A 23 5.79 -1.06 5.56
C ALA A 23 4.70 -1.24 6.62
N GLN A 24 3.92 -0.18 6.90
CA GLN A 24 2.82 -0.29 7.85
C GLN A 24 1.82 -1.31 7.29
N THR A 25 1.61 -2.37 8.04
CA THR A 25 0.65 -3.43 7.71
C THR A 25 -0.52 -3.39 8.66
N GLY A 26 -1.65 -3.93 8.22
CA GLY A 26 -2.85 -3.97 9.03
C GLY A 26 -3.93 -4.85 8.41
N THR A 27 -5.10 -4.81 9.04
CA THR A 27 -6.34 -5.37 8.50
C THR A 27 -7.33 -4.23 8.34
N VAL A 28 -7.97 -4.14 7.18
CA VAL A 28 -8.96 -3.08 6.94
C VAL A 28 -10.15 -3.30 7.88
N ARG A 29 -10.41 -2.32 8.74
CA ARG A 29 -11.53 -2.32 9.68
C ARG A 29 -12.65 -1.46 9.12
N GLY A 30 -13.89 -1.96 9.13
CA GLY A 30 -15.05 -1.24 8.61
C GLY A 30 -15.39 -1.56 7.16
N ASN A 31 -16.45 -0.93 6.65
CA ASN A 31 -16.99 -1.18 5.31
C ASN A 31 -16.36 -0.21 4.30
N TYR A 32 -15.12 -0.49 3.92
CA TYR A 32 -14.39 0.30 2.94
C TYR A 32 -14.27 -0.41 1.60
N VAL A 33 -14.08 0.40 0.55
CA VAL A 33 -13.76 -0.05 -0.81
C VAL A 33 -12.33 0.35 -1.16
N GLY A 34 -11.69 -0.48 -1.98
CA GLY A 34 -10.44 -0.16 -2.65
C GLY A 34 -10.67 -0.09 -4.15
N CYS A 35 -10.20 0.97 -4.79
CA CYS A 35 -10.38 1.20 -6.22
C CYS A 35 -9.04 1.22 -6.97
N ILE A 36 -9.04 0.79 -8.23
CA ILE A 36 -7.84 0.67 -9.05
C ILE A 36 -7.22 2.05 -9.35
N THR A 37 -8.05 3.10 -9.41
CA THR A 37 -7.61 4.49 -9.65
C THR A 37 -8.17 5.45 -8.61
N GLU A 38 -7.54 6.61 -8.48
CA GLU A 38 -8.00 7.69 -7.59
C GLU A 38 -9.34 8.26 -8.03
N GLU A 39 -9.57 8.38 -9.34
CA GLU A 39 -10.81 8.91 -9.90
C GLU A 39 -11.99 7.97 -9.59
N ALA A 40 -11.77 6.66 -9.67
CA ALA A 40 -12.79 5.68 -9.32
C ALA A 40 -13.13 5.74 -7.83
N LEU A 41 -12.14 5.96 -6.96
CA LEU A 41 -12.36 6.17 -5.54
C LEU A 41 -13.16 7.46 -5.27
N ASP A 42 -12.81 8.56 -5.94
CA ASP A 42 -13.53 9.82 -5.79
C ASP A 42 -14.98 9.70 -6.27
N GLN A 43 -15.22 8.99 -7.38
CA GLN A 43 -16.58 8.71 -7.87
C GLN A 43 -17.37 7.83 -6.91
N ALA A 44 -16.76 6.77 -6.37
CA ALA A 44 -17.41 5.89 -5.39
C ALA A 44 -17.75 6.65 -4.10
N THR A 45 -16.84 7.51 -3.63
CA THR A 45 -17.07 8.36 -2.46
C THR A 45 -18.20 9.35 -2.71
N GLN A 46 -18.20 10.03 -3.86
CA GLN A 46 -19.28 10.95 -4.23
C GLN A 46 -20.63 10.23 -4.35
N ALA A 47 -20.64 9.03 -4.95
CA ALA A 47 -21.85 8.22 -5.07
C ALA A 47 -22.38 7.84 -3.67
N ALA A 48 -21.52 7.41 -2.76
CA ALA A 48 -21.88 7.08 -1.39
C ALA A 48 -22.44 8.30 -0.63
N VAL A 49 -21.77 9.45 -0.70
CA VAL A 49 -22.22 10.70 -0.05
C VAL A 49 -23.56 11.17 -0.60
N LYS A 50 -23.77 11.08 -1.91
CA LYS A 50 -25.01 11.47 -2.59
C LYS A 50 -26.10 10.40 -2.54
N LYS A 51 -25.83 9.23 -1.96
CA LYS A 51 -26.71 8.05 -1.98
C LYS A 51 -27.11 7.62 -3.39
N ASP A 52 -26.23 7.81 -4.37
CA ASP A 52 -26.39 7.32 -5.74
C ASP A 52 -25.95 5.86 -5.81
N GLU A 53 -26.85 4.97 -5.37
CA GLU A 53 -26.60 3.53 -5.38
C GLU A 53 -26.33 2.99 -6.79
N ARG A 54 -26.92 3.61 -7.82
CA ARG A 54 -26.74 3.16 -9.20
C ARG A 54 -25.30 3.41 -9.65
N LEU A 55 -24.77 4.61 -9.41
CA LEU A 55 -23.39 4.93 -9.73
C LEU A 55 -22.44 4.08 -8.88
N PHE A 56 -22.69 3.97 -7.57
CA PHE A 56 -21.86 3.18 -6.67
C PHE A 56 -21.76 1.72 -7.15
N ASN A 57 -22.91 1.08 -7.40
CA ASN A 57 -22.97 -0.30 -7.88
C ASN A 57 -22.35 -0.47 -9.27
N SER A 58 -22.37 0.56 -10.12
CA SER A 58 -21.74 0.50 -11.44
C SER A 58 -20.21 0.43 -11.39
N LEU A 59 -19.60 0.95 -10.31
CA LEU A 59 -18.16 0.94 -10.07
C LEU A 59 -17.70 -0.37 -9.41
N MET A 60 -18.55 -0.95 -8.57
CA MET A 60 -18.27 -2.19 -7.86
C MET A 60 -18.04 -3.38 -8.80
N GLY A 61 -16.98 -4.14 -8.55
CA GLY A 61 -16.56 -5.30 -9.35
C GLY A 61 -15.89 -4.95 -10.68
N LYS A 62 -15.87 -3.68 -11.08
CA LYS A 62 -15.19 -3.21 -12.30
C LYS A 62 -13.94 -2.40 -11.98
N GLN A 63 -14.10 -1.39 -11.13
CA GLN A 63 -13.04 -0.46 -10.77
C GLN A 63 -12.79 -0.44 -9.26
N CYS A 64 -13.77 -0.85 -8.47
CA CYS A 64 -13.68 -0.90 -7.02
C CYS A 64 -14.09 -2.28 -6.49
N ILE A 65 -13.47 -2.71 -5.39
CA ILE A 65 -13.80 -3.96 -4.70
C ILE A 65 -13.96 -3.69 -3.20
N PRO A 66 -14.82 -4.46 -2.49
CA PRO A 66 -14.86 -4.38 -1.04
C PRO A 66 -13.56 -4.95 -0.48
N ILE A 67 -12.95 -4.24 0.46
CA ILE A 67 -11.65 -4.61 1.05
C ILE A 67 -11.74 -4.88 2.56
N SER A 68 -12.95 -4.87 3.13
CA SER A 68 -13.17 -5.15 4.55
C SER A 68 -12.59 -6.51 4.94
N GLY A 69 -11.88 -6.56 6.07
CA GLY A 69 -11.26 -7.79 6.59
C GLY A 69 -10.03 -8.26 5.82
N GLN A 70 -9.64 -7.59 4.73
CA GLN A 70 -8.44 -7.93 3.99
C GLN A 70 -7.19 -7.41 4.71
N GLN A 71 -6.11 -8.18 4.62
CA GLN A 71 -4.80 -7.70 5.04
C GLN A 71 -4.27 -6.70 4.03
N PHE A 72 -3.56 -5.68 4.51
CA PHE A 72 -2.94 -4.70 3.65
C PHE A 72 -1.54 -4.30 4.12
N SER A 73 -0.76 -3.75 3.20
CA SER A 73 0.40 -2.90 3.48
C SER A 73 0.20 -1.53 2.85
N ILE A 74 0.69 -0.48 3.51
CA ILE A 74 0.62 0.89 2.99
C ILE A 74 1.80 1.08 2.03
N LEU A 75 1.47 1.47 0.80
CA LEU A 75 2.47 1.85 -0.21
C LEU A 75 2.72 3.36 -0.17
N ASP A 76 1.64 4.13 -0.06
CA ASP A 76 1.69 5.58 0.06
C ASP A 76 0.53 6.08 0.95
N ARG A 77 0.83 6.93 1.93
CA ARG A 77 -0.17 7.49 2.85
C ARG A 77 -0.39 8.95 2.52
N GLY A 78 -1.57 9.26 1.98
CA GLY A 78 -2.04 10.63 1.86
C GLY A 78 -2.95 11.03 3.03
N PHE A 79 -3.31 12.31 3.06
CA PHE A 79 -4.22 12.86 4.07
C PHE A 79 -5.68 12.38 3.86
N ILE A 80 -6.15 12.38 2.62
CA ILE A 80 -7.54 12.02 2.28
C ILE A 80 -7.63 10.56 1.79
N ARG A 81 -6.70 10.17 0.94
CA ARG A 81 -6.63 8.85 0.31
C ARG A 81 -5.25 8.25 0.52
N SER A 82 -5.20 6.94 0.61
CA SER A 82 -3.97 6.16 0.72
C SER A 82 -3.93 5.11 -0.39
N LYS A 83 -2.73 4.84 -0.88
CA LYS A 83 -2.45 3.70 -1.76
C LYS A 83 -1.99 2.54 -0.89
N ILE A 84 -2.72 1.44 -0.98
CA ILE A 84 -2.46 0.23 -0.22
C ILE A 84 -2.28 -0.96 -1.16
N ARG A 85 -1.50 -1.94 -0.71
CA ARG A 85 -1.46 -3.27 -1.30
C ARG A 85 -2.34 -4.18 -0.47
N VAL A 86 -3.41 -4.68 -1.06
CA VAL A 86 -4.34 -5.62 -0.43
C VAL A 86 -3.95 -7.04 -0.82
N TYR A 87 -3.94 -7.96 0.15
CA TYR A 87 -3.60 -9.37 -0.06
C TYR A 87 -4.86 -10.22 -0.05
N VAL A 88 -5.05 -11.02 -1.11
CA VAL A 88 -6.20 -11.93 -1.28
C VAL A 88 -5.66 -13.31 -1.65
N GLY A 89 -5.69 -14.23 -0.68
CA GLY A 89 -5.04 -15.54 -0.82
C GLY A 89 -3.54 -15.38 -1.06
N ASN A 90 -3.02 -15.94 -2.15
CA ASN A 90 -1.60 -15.84 -2.54
C ASN A 90 -1.32 -14.66 -3.49
N ASN A 91 -2.33 -13.86 -3.80
CA ASN A 91 -2.22 -12.73 -4.73
C ASN A 91 -2.29 -11.40 -3.97
N HIS A 92 -1.90 -10.33 -4.66
CA HIS A 92 -2.04 -8.98 -4.16
C HIS A 92 -2.53 -8.03 -5.26
N ILE A 93 -3.12 -6.92 -4.84
CA ILE A 93 -3.55 -5.83 -5.71
C ILE A 93 -3.29 -4.49 -5.05
N ASP A 94 -2.79 -3.54 -5.82
CA ASP A 94 -2.58 -2.16 -5.36
C ASP A 94 -3.85 -1.35 -5.62
N LEU A 95 -4.38 -0.73 -4.56
CA LEU A 95 -5.66 -0.03 -4.57
C LEU A 95 -5.55 1.31 -3.85
N TYR A 96 -6.40 2.24 -4.25
CA TYR A 96 -6.66 3.48 -3.56
C TYR A 96 -7.87 3.33 -2.65
N THR A 97 -7.76 3.82 -1.42
CA THR A 97 -8.82 3.78 -0.42
C THR A 97 -8.81 5.06 0.42
N PRO A 98 -9.91 5.44 1.12
CA PRO A 98 -9.86 6.55 2.06
C PRO A 98 -8.82 6.27 3.15
N SER A 99 -8.03 7.27 3.54
CA SER A 99 -6.95 7.05 4.51
C SER A 99 -7.44 6.47 5.84
N GLU A 100 -8.66 6.79 6.23
CA GLU A 100 -9.41 6.24 7.38
C GLU A 100 -9.44 4.71 7.41
N ALA A 101 -9.46 4.05 6.24
CA ALA A 101 -9.45 2.59 6.13
C ALA A 101 -8.14 1.95 6.64
N THR A 102 -7.09 2.77 6.83
CA THR A 102 -5.74 2.35 7.22
C THR A 102 -5.36 2.76 8.64
N HIS A 103 -6.33 3.24 9.43
CA HIS A 103 -6.16 3.68 10.82
C HIS A 103 -6.68 2.63 11.84
#